data_AF-A0A497RRR3-F1
#
_entry.id   AF-A0A497RRR3-F1
#
_cell.length_a   1.000
_cell.length_b   1.000
_cell.length_c   1.000
_cell.angle_alpha   90.00
_cell.angle_beta   90.00
_cell.angle_gamma   90.00
#
_symmetry.space_group_name_H-M   'P 1'
#
loop_
_entity.id
_entity.type
_entity.pdbx_description
1 polymer ?
#
loop_
_entity_poly.entity_id
_entity_poly.type
_entity_poly.pdbx_seq_one_letter_code
_entity_poly.pdbx_strand_id
1 'polypeptide(L)'
;MPERPYLWVESVDLAANGRGTVMFAQDANEEFHVNRIWFESTGAFAIESIRDGTGQYYTNASPDTPIPSTMLDLPQTTNGGIGKMPIELTILPAVALYIDLVDTSGSANTVKVVLEGRKAPV
;
A
#
# COMPACT_ATOMS: atom_id res chain seq x y z
N MET A 1 -21.30 -0.71 -16.27
CA MET A 1 -21.80 -0.03 -15.04
C MET A 1 -20.97 1.24 -14.82
N PRO A 2 -21.44 2.26 -14.08
CA PRO A 2 -20.65 3.48 -13.90
C PRO A 2 -19.41 3.23 -13.02
N GLU A 3 -18.33 3.93 -13.31
CA GLU A 3 -17.17 4.00 -12.41
C GLU A 3 -17.60 4.63 -11.07
N ARG A 4 -17.08 4.10 -9.96
CA ARG A 4 -17.42 4.58 -8.62
C ARG A 4 -16.16 4.93 -7.82
N PRO A 5 -16.11 6.09 -7.15
CA PRO A 5 -15.01 6.40 -6.24
C PRO A 5 -14.98 5.37 -5.11
N TYR A 6 -13.79 4.98 -4.68
CA TYR A 6 -13.61 3.97 -3.65
C TYR A 6 -12.36 4.23 -2.79
N LEU A 7 -12.51 4.05 -1.48
CA LEU A 7 -11.44 4.07 -0.50
C LEU A 7 -11.27 2.65 0.04
N TRP A 8 -10.10 2.06 -0.17
CA TRP A 8 -9.78 0.74 0.32
C TRP A 8 -8.80 0.84 1.48
N VAL A 9 -9.21 0.38 2.66
CA VAL A 9 -8.38 0.41 3.87
C VAL A 9 -8.04 -1.00 4.26
N GLU A 10 -6.75 -1.26 4.51
CA GLU A 10 -6.26 -2.50 5.11
C GLU A 10 -5.23 -2.17 6.18
N SER A 11 -4.99 -3.08 7.11
CA SER A 11 -4.05 -2.87 8.22
C SER A 11 -3.25 -4.13 8.53
N VAL A 12 -2.02 -3.93 8.99
CA VAL A 12 -1.16 -5.00 9.49
C VAL A 12 -0.52 -4.61 10.82
N ASP A 13 -0.50 -5.54 11.75
CA ASP A 13 0.25 -5.43 13.00
C ASP A 13 1.64 -6.05 12.80
N LEU A 14 2.68 -5.23 13.01
CA LEU A 14 4.07 -5.64 12.95
C LEU A 14 4.59 -5.81 14.37
N ALA A 15 5.20 -6.97 14.66
CA ALA A 15 6.01 -7.13 15.86
C ALA A 15 7.25 -6.22 15.79
N ALA A 16 7.93 -5.99 16.92
CA ALA A 16 9.17 -5.21 16.96
C ALA A 16 10.23 -5.80 16.00
N ASN A 17 10.70 -5.00 15.04
CA ASN A 17 11.55 -5.43 13.92
C ASN A 17 10.97 -6.57 13.06
N GLY A 18 9.66 -6.78 13.13
CA GLY A 18 8.92 -7.80 12.42
C GLY A 18 8.56 -7.36 11.00
N ARG A 19 8.22 -8.35 10.15
CA ARG A 19 7.71 -8.14 8.81
C ARG A 19 6.23 -8.47 8.75
N GLY A 20 5.53 -7.83 7.82
CA GLY A 20 4.12 -8.10 7.54
C GLY A 20 3.74 -7.65 6.15
N THR A 21 2.66 -8.21 5.63
CA THR A 21 2.17 -7.91 4.29
C THR A 21 0.73 -7.44 4.38
N VAL A 22 0.45 -6.31 3.73
CA VAL A 22 -0.90 -5.84 3.48
C VAL A 22 -1.34 -6.36 2.11
N MET A 23 -2.54 -6.94 2.04
CA MET A 23 -3.08 -7.51 0.80
C MET A 23 -4.42 -6.88 0.44
N PHE A 24 -4.52 -6.38 -0.80
CA PHE A 24 -5.74 -5.85 -1.40
C PHE A 24 -6.20 -6.78 -2.51
N ALA A 25 -7.17 -7.66 -2.22
CA ALA A 25 -7.66 -8.67 -3.18
C ALA A 25 -8.81 -8.14 -4.04
N GLN A 26 -8.59 -7.97 -5.34
CA GLN A 26 -9.59 -7.44 -6.27
C GLN A 26 -10.55 -8.54 -6.74
N ASP A 27 -11.84 -8.19 -6.86
CA ASP A 27 -12.86 -9.09 -7.39
C ASP A 27 -12.63 -9.40 -8.88
N ALA A 28 -13.14 -10.52 -9.37
CA ALA A 28 -12.99 -10.93 -10.77
C ALA A 28 -13.81 -10.06 -11.76
N ASN A 29 -14.79 -9.30 -11.28
CA ASN A 29 -15.71 -8.53 -12.14
C ASN A 29 -15.43 -7.03 -12.17
N GLU A 30 -14.38 -6.58 -11.48
CA GLU A 30 -14.05 -5.16 -11.36
C GLU A 30 -12.53 -4.95 -11.46
N GLU A 31 -12.13 -3.81 -12.01
CA GLU A 31 -10.77 -3.27 -11.92
C GLU A 31 -10.73 -2.15 -10.87
N PHE A 32 -9.57 -1.97 -10.23
CA PHE A 32 -9.36 -0.88 -9.29
C PHE A 32 -8.21 0.02 -9.73
N HIS A 33 -8.54 1.29 -9.92
CA HIS A 33 -7.67 2.33 -10.42
C HIS A 33 -7.23 3.22 -9.26
N VAL A 34 -6.00 3.04 -8.79
CA VAL A 34 -5.42 3.72 -7.63
C VAL A 34 -4.82 5.06 -8.05
N ASN A 35 -5.34 6.13 -7.46
CA ASN A 35 -4.85 7.49 -7.66
C ASN A 35 -3.83 7.91 -6.60
N ARG A 36 -4.05 7.46 -5.36
CA ARG A 36 -3.27 7.84 -4.16
C ARG A 36 -3.16 6.69 -3.19
N ILE A 37 -2.05 6.63 -2.47
CA ILE A 37 -1.82 5.68 -1.38
C ILE A 37 -1.50 6.48 -0.13
N TRP A 38 -2.20 6.19 0.95
CA TRP A 38 -1.97 6.78 2.26
C TRP A 38 -1.48 5.74 3.24
N PHE A 39 -0.66 6.18 4.19
CA PHE A 39 -0.15 5.34 5.25
C PHE A 39 -0.41 6.07 6.58
N GLU A 40 -0.95 5.34 7.55
CA GLU A 40 -1.08 5.77 8.94
C GLU A 40 -0.39 4.70 9.79
N SER A 41 0.57 5.11 10.62
CA SER A 41 1.38 4.18 11.39
C SER A 41 1.55 4.68 12.83
N THR A 42 1.62 3.74 13.78
CA THR A 42 1.90 4.08 15.19
C THR A 42 3.40 4.28 15.48
N GLY A 43 4.26 3.88 14.55
CA GLY A 43 5.72 3.94 14.65
C GLY A 43 6.42 4.03 13.29
N ALA A 44 7.75 3.97 13.31
CA ALA A 44 8.55 3.93 12.09
C ALA A 44 8.46 2.57 11.39
N PHE A 45 8.32 2.60 10.06
CA PHE A 45 8.35 1.41 9.22
C PHE A 45 9.14 1.68 7.93
N ALA A 46 9.36 0.62 7.18
CA ALA A 46 9.94 0.66 5.84
C ALA A 46 9.12 -0.22 4.89
N ILE A 47 9.00 0.20 3.63
CA ILE A 47 8.38 -0.57 2.57
C ILE A 47 9.48 -1.38 1.87
N GLU A 48 9.38 -2.71 1.93
CA GLU A 48 10.32 -3.61 1.28
C GLU A 48 9.88 -3.93 -0.15
N SER A 49 8.58 -3.96 -0.45
CA SER A 49 8.09 -4.24 -1.80
C SER A 49 6.65 -3.76 -2.01
N ILE A 50 6.32 -3.37 -3.25
CA ILE A 50 4.96 -3.19 -3.74
C ILE A 50 4.83 -4.02 -5.00
N ARG A 51 3.99 -5.07 -4.98
CA ARG A 51 3.88 -6.05 -6.05
C ARG A 51 2.46 -6.55 -6.23
N ASP A 52 2.13 -7.04 -7.42
CA ASP A 52 0.87 -7.73 -7.65
C ASP A 52 0.98 -9.27 -7.52
N GLY A 53 -0.16 -9.95 -7.59
CA GLY A 53 -0.25 -11.41 -7.59
C GLY A 53 0.29 -12.09 -8.85
N THR A 54 0.60 -11.32 -9.89
CA THR A 54 1.24 -11.82 -11.12
C THR A 54 2.78 -11.82 -11.01
N GLY A 55 3.32 -11.21 -9.95
CA GLY A 55 4.76 -11.08 -9.72
C GLY A 55 5.36 -9.81 -10.32
N GLN A 56 4.54 -8.86 -10.75
CA GLN A 56 5.00 -7.55 -11.21
C GLN A 56 5.29 -6.65 -10.01
N TYR A 57 6.48 -6.04 -10.01
CA TYR A 57 6.89 -5.08 -8.97
C TYR A 57 6.71 -3.65 -9.47
N TYR A 58 6.16 -2.78 -8.63
CA TYR A 58 5.92 -1.37 -8.93
C TYR A 58 7.00 -0.44 -8.37
N THR A 59 7.97 -1.01 -7.64
CA THR A 59 9.12 -0.31 -7.07
C THR A 59 10.36 -1.19 -7.17
N ASN A 60 11.54 -0.58 -7.18
CA ASN A 60 12.81 -1.28 -6.99
C ASN A 60 13.19 -1.45 -5.50
N ALA A 61 12.25 -1.16 -4.58
CA ALA A 61 12.44 -1.42 -3.17
C ALA A 61 12.69 -2.91 -2.94
N SER A 62 13.57 -3.22 -1.99
CA SER A 62 13.87 -4.57 -1.58
C SER A 62 14.26 -4.57 -0.09
N PRO A 63 14.40 -5.75 0.55
CA PRO A 63 14.95 -5.82 1.90
C PRO A 63 16.33 -5.15 2.05
N ASP A 64 17.15 -5.14 0.97
CA ASP A 64 18.48 -4.51 0.96
C ASP A 64 18.44 -3.01 0.65
N THR A 65 17.35 -2.52 0.07
CA THR A 65 17.15 -1.11 -0.28
C THR A 65 15.68 -0.73 -0.09
N PRO A 66 15.19 -0.66 1.16
CA PRO A 66 13.79 -0.37 1.43
C PRO A 66 13.49 1.13 1.28
N ILE A 67 12.21 1.47 1.11
CA ILE A 67 11.74 2.86 1.17
C ILE A 67 11.36 3.17 2.61
N PRO A 68 12.13 4.00 3.34
CA PRO A 68 11.78 4.33 4.72
C PRO A 68 10.53 5.21 4.74
N SER A 69 9.68 5.02 5.75
CA SER A 69 8.45 5.82 5.96
C SER A 69 8.70 7.34 6.03
N THR A 70 9.93 7.76 6.35
CA THR A 70 10.35 9.17 6.37
C THR A 70 10.52 9.81 4.99
N MET A 71 10.66 9.01 3.93
CA MET A 71 10.75 9.47 2.53
C MET A 71 9.38 9.65 1.88
N LEU A 72 8.31 9.28 2.57
CA LEU A 72 6.94 9.58 2.15
C LEU A 72 6.65 11.04 2.48
N ASP A 73 5.94 11.75 1.58
CA ASP A 73 5.87 13.22 1.45
C ASP A 73 5.65 14.04 2.75
N LEU A 74 5.20 13.45 3.86
CA LEU A 74 5.03 14.12 5.15
C LEU A 74 5.28 13.18 6.36
N PRO A 75 5.70 13.72 7.52
CA PRO A 75 5.89 12.95 8.76
C PRO A 75 4.58 12.26 9.15
N GLN A 76 4.61 10.92 9.08
CA GLN A 76 3.53 9.94 9.20
C GLN A 76 2.86 9.89 10.59
N THR A 77 2.44 11.02 11.13
CA THR A 77 1.76 11.11 12.45
C THR A 77 0.30 11.54 12.33
N THR A 78 -0.15 12.16 11.24
CA THR A 78 -1.59 12.36 10.94
C THR A 78 -1.76 12.76 9.47
N ASN A 79 -2.55 12.00 8.68
CA ASN A 79 -3.05 12.36 7.33
C ASN A 79 -2.03 12.76 6.24
N GLY A 80 -0.88 12.10 6.15
CA GLY A 80 0.09 12.29 5.05
C GLY A 80 0.23 11.03 4.21
N GLY A 81 -0.18 11.06 2.94
CA GLY A 81 -0.02 9.95 1.99
C GLY A 81 1.14 10.16 1.02
N ILE A 82 1.44 9.15 0.22
CA ILE A 82 2.16 9.33 -1.04
C ILE A 82 1.30 10.25 -1.89
N GLY A 83 1.83 11.44 -2.19
CA GLY A 83 1.21 12.40 -3.10
C GLY A 83 0.80 11.73 -4.41
N LYS A 84 -0.28 12.24 -5.02
CA LYS A 84 -0.92 11.74 -6.26
C LYS A 84 0.06 10.98 -7.15
N MET A 85 -0.21 9.70 -7.42
CA MET A 85 0.62 8.92 -8.32
C MET A 85 0.66 9.62 -9.70
N PRO A 86 1.85 9.80 -10.29
CA PRO A 86 1.98 10.48 -11.59
C PRO A 86 1.31 9.67 -12.70
N ILE A 87 1.28 8.35 -12.53
CA ILE A 87 0.58 7.39 -13.36
C ILE A 87 -0.30 6.56 -12.43
N GLU A 88 -1.57 6.41 -12.78
CA GLU A 88 -2.52 5.61 -12.04
C GLU A 88 -2.09 4.13 -12.02
N LEU A 89 -2.13 3.52 -10.84
CA LEU A 89 -1.89 2.10 -10.68
C LEU A 89 -3.20 1.34 -10.88
N THR A 90 -3.29 0.51 -11.90
CA THR A 90 -4.46 -0.35 -12.15
C THR A 90 -4.20 -1.74 -11.58
N ILE A 91 -5.06 -2.17 -10.66
CA ILE A 91 -5.17 -3.56 -10.21
C ILE A 91 -6.20 -4.26 -11.09
N LEU A 92 -5.73 -5.26 -11.84
CA LEU A 92 -6.54 -6.05 -12.74
C LEU A 92 -7.55 -6.95 -11.98
N PRO A 93 -8.58 -7.46 -12.67
CA PRO A 93 -9.58 -8.30 -12.05
C PRO A 93 -8.97 -9.62 -11.57
N ALA A 94 -9.45 -10.13 -10.43
CA ALA A 94 -8.93 -11.34 -9.79
C ALA A 94 -7.42 -11.31 -9.45
N VAL A 95 -6.81 -10.11 -9.41
CA VAL A 95 -5.42 -9.90 -8.97
C VAL A 95 -5.41 -9.25 -7.59
N ALA A 96 -4.43 -9.61 -6.76
CA ALA A 96 -4.21 -8.94 -5.48
C ALA A 96 -2.98 -8.03 -5.56
N LEU A 97 -3.04 -6.88 -4.89
CA LEU A 97 -1.86 -6.04 -4.62
C LEU A 97 -1.32 -6.39 -3.23
N TYR A 98 -0.02 -6.56 -3.14
CA TYR A 98 0.72 -6.84 -1.92
C TYR A 98 1.67 -5.68 -1.62
N ILE A 99 1.68 -5.25 -0.36
CA ILE A 99 2.63 -4.27 0.15
C ILE A 99 3.36 -4.92 1.31
N ASP A 100 4.65 -5.19 1.13
CA ASP A 100 5.50 -5.81 2.13
C ASP A 100 6.18 -4.73 2.97
N LEU A 101 6.02 -4.83 4.29
CA LEU A 101 6.42 -3.84 5.26
C LEU A 101 7.31 -4.47 6.34
N VAL A 102 8.26 -3.69 6.85
CA VAL A 102 9.09 -4.05 8.00
C VAL A 102 9.04 -2.95 9.06
N ASP A 103 8.91 -3.34 10.32
CA ASP A 103 9.03 -2.42 11.45
C ASP A 103 10.49 -1.98 11.59
N THR A 104 10.71 -0.66 11.75
CA THR A 104 12.02 -0.07 12.03
C THR A 104 12.01 0.75 13.32
N SER A 105 10.89 0.72 14.07
CA SER A 105 10.72 1.45 15.31
C SER A 105 11.32 0.73 16.52
N GLY A 106 11.52 -0.58 16.43
CA GLY A 106 12.00 -1.41 17.55
C GLY A 106 10.92 -1.72 18.59
N SER A 107 9.66 -1.37 18.31
CA SER A 107 8.48 -1.68 19.13
C SER A 107 7.36 -2.21 18.23
N ALA A 108 6.34 -2.84 18.82
CA ALA A 108 5.18 -3.26 18.04
C ALA A 108 4.53 -2.04 17.36
N ASN A 109 4.18 -2.18 16.09
CA ASN A 109 3.71 -1.08 15.26
C ASN A 109 2.56 -1.54 14.36
N THR A 110 1.43 -0.84 14.38
CA THR A 110 0.34 -1.05 13.42
C THR A 110 0.47 -0.08 12.26
N VAL A 111 0.50 -0.61 11.03
CA VAL A 111 0.48 0.18 9.80
C VAL A 111 -0.85 -0.03 9.09
N LYS A 112 -1.59 1.05 8.86
CA LYS A 112 -2.77 1.09 8.02
C LYS A 112 -2.41 1.68 6.67
N VAL A 113 -2.92 1.07 5.62
CA VAL A 113 -2.72 1.52 4.25
C VAL A 113 -4.08 1.82 3.64
N VAL A 114 -4.22 2.99 3.04
CA VAL A 114 -5.44 3.42 2.36
C VAL A 114 -5.14 3.64 0.88
N LEU A 115 -5.82 2.91 0.00
CA LEU A 115 -5.81 3.18 -1.43
C LEU A 115 -7.03 4.03 -1.77
N GLU A 116 -6.80 5.20 -2.36
CA GLU A 116 -7.84 6.07 -2.88
C GLU A 116 -7.86 5.97 -4.40
N GLY A 117 -9.03 5.69 -4.95
CA GLY A 117 -9.17 5.40 -6.37
C GLY A 117 -10.60 5.33 -6.86
N ARG A 118 -10.79 4.63 -7.97
CA ARG A 118 -12.12 4.27 -8.49
C ARG A 118 -12.17 2.80 -8.85
N LYS A 119 -13.34 2.19 -8.68
CA LYS A 119 -13.66 0.86 -9.20
C LYS A 119 -14.38 1.00 -10.53
N ALA A 120 -13.94 0.24 -11.52
CA ALA A 120 -14.54 0.14 -12.84
C ALA A 120 -14.99 -1.31 -13.07
N PRO A 121 -16.20 -1.55 -13.60
CA PRO A 121 -16.60 -2.89 -14.02
C PRO A 121 -15.83 -3.32 -15.28
N VAL A 122 -15.62 -4.62 -15.42
CA VAL A 122 -15.06 -5.25 -16.63
C VAL A 122 -16.18 -5.63 -17.60
#